data_AF-A0A510TMK7-F1
#
_entry.id   AF-A0A510TMK7-F1
#
_cell.length_a   1.000
_cell.length_b   1.000
_cell.length_c   1.000
_cell.angle_alpha   90.00
_cell.angle_beta   90.00
_cell.angle_gamma   90.00
#
_symmetry.space_group_name_H-M   'P 1'
#
loop_
_entity.id
_entity.type
_entity.pdbx_description
1 polymer ?
#
loop_
_entity_poly.entity_id
_entity_poly.type
_entity_poly.pdbx_seq_one_letter_code
_entity_poly.pdbx_strand_id
1 'polypeptide(L)'
;MPTSPPSRCTDPECHELATNRGRCDEHQPQAWANRGTMRERYGVSSGAWRALKRRVARRDNGCCYVCGGEPAEGETLQLDHKVPVAEGGSITDLDNLGLIHADPCHADKSKREALRGNQRRRARQQGG
;
A
#
# COMPACT_ATOMS: atom_id res chain seq x y z
N MET A 1 7.91 -35.04 -13.80
CA MET A 1 7.82 -35.60 -12.43
C MET A 1 6.38 -35.47 -11.98
N PRO A 2 5.75 -36.50 -11.39
CA PRO A 2 4.42 -36.32 -10.81
C PRO A 2 4.52 -35.37 -9.61
N THR A 3 3.69 -34.34 -9.58
CA THR A 3 3.52 -33.50 -8.39
C THR A 3 2.77 -34.31 -7.34
N SER A 4 3.21 -34.24 -6.09
CA SER A 4 2.47 -34.83 -4.98
C SER A 4 1.02 -34.34 -4.99
N PRO A 5 0.03 -35.20 -4.69
CA PRO A 5 -1.35 -34.77 -4.55
C PRO A 5 -1.44 -33.70 -3.45
N PRO A 6 -2.40 -32.75 -3.56
CA PRO A 6 -2.59 -31.71 -2.57
C PRO A 6 -2.82 -32.32 -1.18
N SER A 7 -2.18 -31.73 -0.18
CA SER A 7 -2.39 -32.10 1.23
C SER A 7 -3.76 -31.62 1.73
N ARG A 8 -4.22 -32.14 2.87
CA ARG A 8 -5.39 -31.58 3.56
C ARG A 8 -5.08 -30.17 4.07
N CYS A 9 -6.12 -29.36 4.24
CA CYS A 9 -6.04 -28.08 4.91
C CYS A 9 -5.38 -28.24 6.30
N THR A 10 -4.52 -27.29 6.66
CA THR A 10 -3.84 -27.29 7.97
C THR A 10 -4.74 -26.83 9.12
N ASP A 11 -5.96 -26.38 8.83
CA ASP A 11 -6.92 -26.09 9.88
C ASP A 11 -7.37 -27.42 10.53
N PRO A 12 -7.25 -27.59 11.86
CA PRO A 12 -7.44 -28.89 12.53
C PRO A 12 -8.81 -29.53 12.31
N GLU A 13 -9.85 -28.72 12.09
CA GLU A 13 -11.24 -29.17 11.93
C GLU A 13 -11.64 -29.24 10.44
N CYS A 14 -10.79 -28.78 9.53
CA CYS A 14 -11.05 -28.77 8.11
C CYS A 14 -10.47 -30.00 7.40
N HIS A 15 -11.31 -30.70 6.64
CA HIS A 15 -10.92 -31.89 5.91
C HIS A 15 -10.72 -31.67 4.40
N GLU A 16 -10.96 -30.44 3.92
CA GLU A 16 -10.81 -30.05 2.52
C GLU A 16 -9.35 -30.08 2.04
N LEU A 17 -9.17 -30.13 0.71
CA LEU A 17 -7.84 -30.09 0.11
C LEU A 17 -7.26 -28.67 0.13
N ALA A 18 -5.96 -28.57 0.42
CA ALA A 18 -5.24 -27.32 0.38
C ALA A 18 -5.09 -26.83 -1.06
N THR A 19 -5.49 -25.57 -1.30
CA THR A 19 -5.36 -24.89 -2.59
C THR A 19 -4.08 -24.06 -2.64
N ASN A 20 -3.70 -23.43 -1.52
CA ASN A 20 -2.51 -22.61 -1.42
C ASN A 20 -1.96 -22.57 0.01
N ARG A 21 -0.63 -22.56 0.17
CA ARG A 21 0.05 -22.44 1.47
C ARG A 21 -0.48 -23.41 2.56
N GLY A 22 -0.88 -24.62 2.17
CA GLY A 22 -1.40 -25.63 3.09
C GLY A 22 -2.83 -25.38 3.58
N ARG A 23 -3.58 -24.41 3.04
CA ARG A 23 -4.98 -24.13 3.43
C ARG A 23 -5.92 -24.20 2.23
N CYS A 24 -7.18 -24.55 2.46
CA CYS A 24 -8.24 -24.41 1.44
C CYS A 24 -8.61 -22.94 1.25
N ASP A 25 -9.43 -22.61 0.24
CA ASP A 25 -9.79 -21.24 -0.10
C ASP A 25 -10.52 -20.51 1.04
N GLU A 26 -11.38 -21.21 1.78
CA GLU A 26 -12.11 -20.67 2.94
C GLU A 26 -11.18 -20.29 4.10
N HIS A 27 -10.13 -21.09 4.31
CA HIS A 27 -9.16 -20.86 5.37
C HIS A 27 -7.96 -20.02 4.91
N GLN A 28 -7.98 -19.46 3.71
CA GLN A 28 -6.94 -18.52 3.31
C GLN A 28 -7.01 -17.27 4.21
N PRO A 29 -5.85 -16.71 4.61
CA PRO A 29 -5.83 -15.44 5.31
C PRO A 29 -6.52 -14.39 4.44
N GLN A 30 -7.59 -13.79 4.95
CA GLN A 30 -8.23 -12.68 4.27
C GLN A 30 -7.22 -11.55 4.10
N ALA A 31 -7.00 -11.16 2.85
CA ALA A 31 -6.08 -10.08 2.53
C ALA A 31 -6.54 -8.80 3.28
N TRP A 32 -5.58 -8.15 3.94
CA TRP A 32 -5.78 -6.90 4.69
C TRP A 32 -6.70 -6.96 5.92
N ALA A 33 -7.16 -8.13 6.37
CA ALA A 33 -8.07 -8.26 7.52
C ALA A 33 -7.52 -7.68 8.83
N ASN A 34 -6.20 -7.73 9.02
CA ASN A 34 -5.52 -7.19 10.20
C ASN A 34 -4.76 -5.88 9.92
N ARG A 35 -5.21 -5.11 8.93
CA ARG A 35 -4.63 -3.80 8.67
C ARG A 35 -5.19 -2.81 9.69
N GLY A 36 -4.37 -2.41 10.66
CA GLY A 36 -4.72 -1.34 11.59
C GLY A 36 -5.21 -0.06 10.91
N THR A 37 -5.99 0.73 11.63
CA THR A 37 -6.48 2.04 11.23
C THR A 37 -5.32 2.97 10.84
N MET A 38 -5.63 4.05 10.14
CA MET A 38 -4.64 5.08 9.83
C MET A 38 -3.99 5.66 11.09
N ARG A 39 -4.78 5.77 12.18
CA ARG A 39 -4.29 6.26 13.46
C ARG A 39 -3.29 5.28 14.08
N GLU A 40 -3.57 3.99 14.07
CA GLU A 40 -2.67 2.96 14.60
C GLU A 40 -1.40 2.83 13.77
N ARG A 41 -1.51 2.93 12.43
CA ARG A 41 -0.36 2.77 11.54
C ARG A 41 0.55 3.99 11.47
N TYR A 42 -0.02 5.19 11.52
CA TYR A 42 0.69 6.42 11.21
C TYR A 42 0.54 7.52 12.28
N GLY A 43 -0.21 7.30 13.36
CA GLY A 43 -0.43 8.30 14.39
C GLY A 43 -1.30 9.48 13.96
N VAL A 44 -1.90 9.43 12.77
CA VAL A 44 -2.67 10.53 12.17
C VAL A 44 -4.13 10.15 12.02
N SER A 45 -5.04 11.05 12.41
CA SER A 45 -6.48 10.86 12.20
C SER A 45 -6.88 11.17 10.76
N SER A 46 -8.00 10.61 10.32
CA SER A 46 -8.56 10.91 8.99
C SER A 46 -8.84 12.40 8.79
N GLY A 47 -9.30 13.09 9.84
CA GLY A 47 -9.52 14.54 9.83
C GLY A 47 -8.24 15.35 9.64
N ALA A 48 -7.17 14.97 10.36
CA ALA A 48 -5.86 15.60 10.21
C ALA A 48 -5.27 15.36 8.81
N TRP A 49 -5.44 14.16 8.25
CA TRP A 49 -5.01 13.85 6.88
C TRP A 49 -5.75 14.69 5.83
N ARG A 50 -7.07 14.85 5.97
CA ARG A 50 -7.87 15.73 5.10
C ARG A 50 -7.43 17.19 5.23
N ALA A 51 -7.02 17.64 6.42
CA ALA A 51 -6.48 18.98 6.64
C ALA A 51 -5.12 19.18 5.94
N LEU A 52 -4.23 18.19 6.03
CA LEU A 52 -2.96 18.19 5.28
C LEU A 52 -3.22 18.25 3.77
N LYS A 53 -4.17 17.45 3.25
CA LYS A 53 -4.54 17.47 1.83
C LYS A 53 -4.94 18.87 1.37
N ARG A 54 -5.76 19.58 2.14
CA ARG A 54 -6.16 20.97 1.83
C ARG A 54 -5.00 21.96 1.89
N ARG A 55 -4.02 21.76 2.78
CA ARG A 55 -2.81 22.61 2.84
C ARG A 55 -1.93 22.40 1.61
N VAL A 56 -1.68 21.14 1.25
CA VAL A 56 -0.89 20.78 0.06
C VAL A 56 -1.60 21.23 -1.22
N ALA A 57 -2.92 21.07 -1.32
CA ALA A 57 -3.69 21.56 -2.46
C ALA A 57 -3.54 23.07 -2.68
N ARG A 58 -3.54 23.86 -1.60
CA ARG A 58 -3.32 25.32 -1.69
C ARG A 58 -1.88 25.69 -2.05
N ARG A 59 -0.89 24.89 -1.61
CA ARG A 59 0.52 25.10 -1.95
C ARG A 59 0.81 24.77 -3.41
N ASP A 60 0.24 23.66 -3.89
CA ASP A 60 0.57 23.07 -5.20
C ASP A 60 -0.46 23.45 -6.28
N ASN A 61 -1.32 24.45 -6.02
CA ASN A 61 -2.40 24.89 -6.92
C ASN A 61 -3.33 23.77 -7.40
N GLY A 62 -3.51 22.73 -6.58
CA GLY A 62 -4.32 21.58 -6.96
C GLY A 62 -3.71 20.73 -8.08
N CYS A 63 -2.41 20.87 -8.37
CA CYS A 63 -1.71 20.11 -9.41
C CYS A 63 -1.03 18.87 -8.85
N CYS A 64 -0.89 17.87 -9.71
CA CYS A 64 -0.14 16.65 -9.43
C CYS A 64 1.36 16.95 -9.34
N TYR A 65 2.03 16.52 -8.27
CA TYR A 65 3.46 16.74 -8.09
C TYR A 65 4.33 15.90 -9.04
N VAL A 66 3.77 14.87 -9.67
CA VAL A 66 4.49 13.96 -10.57
C VAL A 66 4.50 14.50 -12.00
N CYS A 67 3.33 14.86 -12.53
CA CYS A 67 3.19 15.29 -13.92
C CYS A 67 2.90 16.79 -14.09
N GLY A 68 2.60 17.53 -13.01
CA GLY A 68 2.22 18.94 -13.05
C GLY A 68 0.78 19.22 -13.48
N GLY A 69 0.03 18.19 -13.87
CA GLY A 69 -1.34 18.34 -14.38
C GLY A 69 -2.39 18.51 -13.28
N GLU A 70 -3.47 19.22 -13.61
CA GLU A 70 -4.69 19.32 -12.81
C GLU A 70 -5.52 18.02 -12.88
N PRO A 71 -6.42 17.75 -11.93
CA PRO A 71 -7.37 16.64 -12.06
C PRO A 71 -8.37 16.89 -13.21
N ALA A 72 -8.80 15.83 -13.88
CA ALA A 72 -9.89 15.92 -14.84
C ALA A 72 -11.22 16.26 -14.13
N GLU A 73 -12.23 16.71 -14.90
CA GLU A 73 -13.54 17.01 -14.36
C GLU A 73 -14.14 15.79 -13.63
N GLY A 74 -14.56 16.00 -12.38
CA GLY A 74 -15.09 14.94 -11.52
C GLY A 74 -14.04 14.07 -10.83
N GLU A 75 -12.75 14.23 -11.16
CA GLU A 75 -11.67 13.52 -10.48
C GLU A 75 -11.14 14.30 -9.27
N THR A 76 -10.50 13.58 -8.35
CA THR A 76 -9.79 14.21 -7.24
C THR A 76 -8.39 13.64 -7.11
N LEU A 77 -7.40 14.52 -6.94
CA LEU A 77 -6.04 14.09 -6.60
C LEU A 77 -6.02 13.47 -5.21
N GLN A 78 -5.17 12.48 -5.00
CA GLN A 78 -4.91 11.87 -3.71
C GLN A 78 -3.77 12.60 -3.00
N LEU A 79 -3.74 12.54 -1.66
CA LEU A 79 -2.56 12.98 -0.91
C LEU A 79 -1.64 11.77 -0.74
N ASP A 80 -0.37 11.94 -1.10
CA ASP A 80 0.61 10.86 -1.11
C ASP A 80 1.93 11.30 -0.48
N HIS A 81 2.68 10.31 0.01
CA HIS A 81 4.02 10.49 0.54
C HIS A 81 5.04 10.37 -0.60
N LYS A 82 5.76 11.46 -0.93
CA LYS A 82 6.81 11.48 -1.96
C LYS A 82 7.89 10.42 -1.67
N VAL A 83 8.33 10.34 -0.42
CA VAL A 83 9.12 9.25 0.14
C VAL A 83 8.20 8.42 1.04
N PRO A 84 8.01 7.11 0.78
CA PRO A 84 7.19 6.25 1.63
C PRO A 84 7.67 6.19 3.07
N VAL A 85 6.73 6.06 4.01
CA VAL A 85 7.05 5.89 5.45
C VAL A 85 7.95 4.67 5.69
N ALA A 86 7.76 3.58 4.93
CA ALA A 86 8.60 2.38 5.01
C ALA A 86 10.05 2.60 4.53
N GLU A 87 10.32 3.73 3.88
CA GLU A 87 11.64 4.17 3.41
C GLU A 87 12.17 5.36 4.23
N GLY A 88 11.55 5.67 5.38
CA GLY A 88 11.97 6.76 6.26
C GLY A 88 11.31 8.11 5.96
N GLY A 89 10.33 8.16 5.06
CA GLY A 89 9.59 9.39 4.76
C GLY A 89 8.74 9.87 5.93
N SER A 90 8.72 11.19 6.13
CA SER A 90 7.88 11.82 7.15
C SER A 90 6.39 11.63 6.86
N ILE A 91 5.61 11.35 7.90
CA ILE A 91 4.17 11.08 7.79
C ILE A 91 3.39 12.37 7.50
N THR A 92 3.76 13.49 8.12
CA THR A 92 2.96 14.72 8.16
C THR A 92 3.67 15.96 7.64
N ASP A 93 4.97 15.87 7.35
CA ASP A 93 5.73 16.98 6.80
C ASP A 93 5.19 17.36 5.42
N LEU A 94 4.86 18.65 5.25
CA LEU A 94 4.32 19.14 3.99
C LEU A 94 5.32 18.91 2.84
N ASP A 95 6.62 18.99 3.08
CA ASP A 95 7.62 18.84 2.01
C ASP A 95 7.68 17.40 1.47
N ASN A 96 7.38 16.41 2.31
CA ASN A 96 7.24 15.01 1.91
C ASN A 96 5.85 14.67 1.37
N LEU A 97 4.88 15.58 1.44
CA LEU A 97 3.53 15.37 0.95
C LEU A 97 3.31 16.05 -0.41
N GLY A 98 2.57 15.39 -1.29
CA GLY A 98 2.20 15.92 -2.59
C GLY A 98 0.83 15.41 -3.05
N LEU A 99 0.15 16.21 -3.87
CA LEU A 99 -1.04 15.74 -4.56
C LEU A 99 -0.67 14.90 -5.78
N ILE A 100 -1.38 13.80 -6.02
CA ILE A 100 -1.07 12.88 -7.12
C ILE A 100 -2.35 12.34 -7.77
N HIS A 101 -2.35 12.15 -9.09
CA HIS A 101 -3.46 11.45 -9.76
C HIS A 101 -3.51 10.00 -9.30
N ALA A 102 -4.71 9.46 -9.10
CA ALA A 102 -4.89 8.05 -8.78
C ALA A 102 -4.28 7.15 -9.88
N ASP A 103 -4.46 7.52 -11.14
CA ASP A 103 -3.90 6.88 -12.32
C ASP A 103 -3.45 7.93 -13.36
N PRO A 104 -2.37 7.71 -14.13
CA PRO A 104 -1.39 6.63 -13.96
C PRO A 104 -0.37 6.91 -12.84
N CYS A 105 -0.28 8.15 -12.38
CA CYS A 105 0.84 8.63 -11.55
C CYS A 105 1.03 7.82 -10.25
N HIS A 106 -0.03 7.68 -9.45
CA HIS A 106 0.06 6.98 -8.17
C HIS A 106 0.18 5.46 -8.33
N ALA A 107 -0.48 4.88 -9.33
CA ALA A 107 -0.33 3.47 -9.68
C ALA A 107 1.13 3.11 -10.03
N ASP A 108 1.76 3.90 -10.90
CA ASP A 108 3.15 3.69 -11.32
C ASP A 108 4.15 3.90 -10.19
N LYS A 109 3.91 4.90 -9.33
CA LYS A 109 4.71 5.11 -8.11
C LYS A 109 4.60 3.91 -7.17
N SER A 110 3.38 3.50 -6.85
CA SER A 110 3.11 2.36 -5.95
C SER A 110 3.76 1.08 -6.45
N LYS A 111 3.73 0.82 -7.78
CA LYS A 111 4.39 -0.34 -8.39
C LYS A 111 5.91 -0.29 -8.19
N ARG A 112 6.55 0.85 -8.46
CA ARG A 112 8.00 1.03 -8.25
C ARG A 112 8.38 0.83 -6.78
N GLU A 113 7.60 1.38 -5.85
CA GLU A 113 7.82 1.24 -4.42
C GLU A 113 7.67 -0.19 -3.93
N ALA A 114 6.66 -0.91 -4.43
CA ALA A 114 6.47 -2.33 -4.13
C ALA A 114 7.67 -3.17 -4.61
N LEU A 115 8.22 -2.88 -5.79
CA LEU A 115 9.43 -3.53 -6.29
C LEU A 115 10.62 -3.28 -5.37
N ARG A 116 10.86 -2.02 -4.97
CA ARG A 116 11.93 -1.68 -4.01
C ARG A 116 11.74 -2.38 -2.66
N GLY A 117 10.52 -2.41 -2.14
CA GLY A 117 10.18 -3.12 -0.90
C GLY A 117 10.46 -4.61 -0.97
N ASN A 118 10.12 -5.25 -2.09
CA ASN A 118 10.41 -6.66 -2.32
C ASN A 118 11.92 -6.95 -2.43
N GLN A 119 12.68 -6.08 -3.10
CA GLN A 119 14.13 -6.18 -3.18
C GLN A 119 14.77 -6.09 -1.78
N ARG A 120 14.37 -5.11 -0.96
CA ARG A 120 14.85 -4.98 0.43
C ARG A 120 14.54 -6.22 1.27
N ARG A 121 13.33 -6.78 1.14
CA ARG A 121 12.94 -8.02 1.82
C ARG A 121 13.86 -9.17 1.42
N ARG A 122 14.12 -9.35 0.13
CA ARG A 122 14.98 -10.43 -0.39
C ARG A 122 16.41 -10.30 0.11
N ALA A 123 16.98 -9.09 0.07
CA ALA A 123 18.33 -8.83 0.57
C ALA A 123 18.49 -9.22 2.04
N ARG A 124 17.49 -8.91 2.88
CA ARG A 124 17.48 -9.30 4.31
C ARG A 124 17.45 -10.81 4.54
N GLN A 125 16.88 -11.58 3.62
CA GLN A 125 16.81 -13.05 3.72
C GLN A 125 18.10 -13.74 3.27
N GLN A 126 18.93 -13.08 2.47
CA GLN A 126 20.17 -13.64 1.90
C GLN A 126 21.42 -13.27 2.71
N GLY A 127 21.34 -12.23 3.56
CA GLY A 127 22.43 -11.78 4.42
C GLY A 127 22.31 -12.23 5.89
N GLY A 128 21.48 -13.25 6.16
CA GLY A 128 21.30 -13.86 7.48
C GLY A 128 21.86 -15.27 7.53
#